data_AF-A0A3R7QMY5-F1
#
_entry.id   AF-A0A3R7QMY5-F1
#
_cell.length_a   1.000
_cell.length_b   1.000
_cell.length_c   1.000
_cell.angle_alpha   90.00
_cell.angle_beta   90.00
_cell.angle_gamma   90.00
#
_symmetry.space_group_name_H-M   'P 1'
#
loop_
_entity.id
_entity.type
_entity.pdbx_description
1 polymer ?
#
loop_
_entity_poly.entity_id
_entity_poly.type
_entity_poly.pdbx_seq_one_letter_code
_entity_poly.pdbx_strand_id
1 'polypeptide(L)' 'MTLELFEMNGYGLYVWSSFIFTLLSFIILFFVIEYQLKKEKQKFKKKFESLNFEEAKLAKIKTANKEILANSFI' A
#
# COMPACT_ATOMS: atom_id res chain seq x y z
N MET A 1 47.57 1.29 -2.46
CA MET A 1 46.62 1.32 -1.33
C MET A 1 45.16 1.44 -1.75
N THR A 2 44.69 2.53 -2.38
CA THR A 2 43.25 2.66 -2.75
C THR A 2 42.83 1.84 -3.97
N LEU A 3 43.69 1.77 -5.00
CA LEU A 3 43.44 0.99 -6.22
C LEU A 3 43.42 -0.53 -5.96
N GLU A 4 44.29 -1.03 -5.07
CA GLU A 4 44.32 -2.46 -4.68
C GLU A 4 43.02 -2.91 -4.03
N LEU A 5 42.37 -2.02 -3.26
CA LEU A 5 41.08 -2.29 -2.63
C LEU A 5 39.94 -2.38 -3.67
N PHE A 6 40.06 -1.67 -4.79
CA PHE A 6 39.12 -1.74 -5.90
C PHE A 6 39.38 -2.91 -6.84
N GLU A 7 40.64 -3.22 -7.14
CA GLU A 7 41.03 -4.33 -8.01
C GLU A 7 40.87 -5.69 -7.32
N MET A 8 41.02 -5.76 -5.99
CA MET A 8 40.94 -6.99 -5.19
C MET A 8 41.68 -8.17 -5.85
N ASN A 9 42.98 -8.02 -6.13
CA ASN A 9 43.78 -9.03 -6.85
C ASN A 9 43.14 -9.53 -8.17
N GLY A 10 42.41 -8.66 -8.88
CA GLY A 10 41.70 -8.98 -10.13
C GLY A 10 40.24 -9.43 -9.95
N TYR A 11 39.77 -9.62 -8.72
CA TYR A 11 38.39 -10.04 -8.43
C TYR A 11 37.40 -8.88 -8.26
N GLY A 12 37.89 -7.65 -8.19
CA GLY A 12 37.10 -6.47 -7.85
C GLY A 12 35.89 -6.27 -8.76
N LEU A 13 36.05 -6.52 -10.06
CA LEU A 13 34.96 -6.37 -11.03
C LEU A 13 33.77 -7.27 -10.70
N TYR A 14 34.00 -8.51 -10.25
CA TYR A 14 32.94 -9.44 -9.86
C TYR A 14 32.27 -9.03 -8.55
N VAL A 15 33.07 -8.58 -7.58
CA VAL A 15 32.57 -8.12 -6.27
C VAL A 15 31.68 -6.89 -6.45
N TRP A 16 32.19 -5.85 -7.10
CA TRP A 16 31.43 -4.61 -7.34
C TRP A 16 30.20 -4.84 -8.22
N SER A 17 30.29 -5.68 -9.25
CA SER A 17 29.12 -6.04 -10.07
C SER A 17 28.05 -6.75 -9.25
N SER A 18 28.44 -7.66 -8.35
CA SER A 18 27.51 -8.35 -7.44
C SER A 18 26.83 -7.37 -6.48
N PHE A 19 27.58 -6.46 -5.89
CA PHE A 19 27.03 -5.41 -5.02
C PHE A 19 26.05 -4.49 -5.76
N ILE A 20 26.40 -4.02 -6.95
CA ILE A 20 25.52 -3.18 -7.78
C ILE A 20 24.25 -3.94 -8.14
N PHE A 21 24.37 -5.20 -8.56
CA PHE A 21 23.24 -6.04 -8.89
C PHE A 21 22.29 -6.23 -7.68
N THR A 22 22.84 -6.50 -6.50
CA THR A 22 22.05 -6.66 -5.27
C THR A 22 21.36 -5.34 -4.88
N LEU A 23 22.10 -4.23 -4.90
CA LEU A 23 21.52 -2.91 -4.60
C LEU A 23 20.40 -2.56 -5.58
N LEU A 24 20.61 -2.78 -6.87
CA LEU A 24 19.59 -2.55 -7.89
C LEU A 24 18.36 -3.44 -7.66
N SER A 25 18.56 -4.71 -7.32
CA SER A 25 17.48 -5.64 -7.01
C SER A 25 16.63 -5.16 -5.85
N PHE A 26 17.26 -4.67 -4.77
CA PHE A 26 16.53 -4.11 -3.63
C PHE A 26 15.81 -2.80 -3.94
N ILE A 27 16.42 -1.92 -4.75
CA ILE A 27 15.79 -0.68 -5.18
C ILE A 27 14.53 -0.98 -6.00
N ILE A 28 14.62 -1.90 -6.97
CA ILE A 28 13.48 -2.32 -7.78
C ILE A 28 12.38 -2.91 -6.88
N LEU A 29 12.75 -3.82 -5.97
CA LEU A 29 11.80 -4.43 -5.04
C LEU A 29 11.10 -3.39 -4.17
N PHE A 30 11.84 -2.41 -3.65
CA PHE A 30 11.30 -1.32 -2.86
C PHE A 30 10.23 -0.54 -3.64
N PHE A 31 10.52 -0.15 -4.88
CA PHE A 31 9.56 0.57 -5.72
C PHE A 31 8.32 -0.27 -6.05
N VAL A 32 8.49 -1.57 -6.29
CA VAL A 32 7.37 -2.48 -6.52
C VAL A 32 6.45 -2.56 -5.30
N ILE A 33 7.01 -2.68 -4.10
CA ILE A 33 6.25 -2.73 -2.85
C ILE A 33 5.55 -1.38 -2.59
N GLU A 34 6.26 -0.26 -2.73
CA GLU A 34 5.70 1.10 -2.58
C GLU A 34 4.52 1.33 -3.54
N TYR A 35 4.65 0.90 -4.80
CA TYR A 35 3.59 1.01 -5.78
C TYR A 35 2.36 0.17 -5.40
N GLN A 36 2.58 -1.09 -5.00
CA GLN A 36 1.50 -1.96 -4.53
C GLN A 36 0.81 -1.38 -3.29
N LEU A 37 1.59 -0.87 -2.33
CA LEU A 37 1.06 -0.26 -1.11
C LEU A 37 0.20 0.97 -1.41
N LYS A 38 0.64 1.85 -2.32
CA LYS A 38 -0.16 3.03 -2.74
C LYS A 38 -1.47 2.62 -3.40
N LYS A 39 -1.44 1.60 -4.27
CA LYS A 39 -2.64 1.06 -4.92
C LYS A 39 -3.61 0.47 -3.90
N GLU A 40 -3.11 -0.30 -2.93
CA GLU A 40 -3.93 -0.91 -1.89
C GLU A 40 -4.52 0.14 -0.94
N LYS A 41 -3.72 1.15 -0.53
CA LYS A 41 -4.20 2.30 0.24
C LYS A 41 -5.32 3.06 -0.47
N GLN A 42 -5.19 3.29 -1.78
CA GLN A 42 -6.24 3.96 -2.55
C GLN A 42 -7.52 3.11 -2.65
N LYS A 43 -7.40 1.79 -2.85
CA LYS A 43 -8.57 0.89 -2.82
C LYS A 43 -9.24 0.89 -1.45
N PHE A 44 -8.45 0.84 -0.38
CA PHE A 44 -8.95 0.88 0.98
C PHE A 44 -9.70 2.19 1.26
N LYS A 45 -9.11 3.34 0.89
CA LYS A 45 -9.75 4.65 1.01
C LYS A 45 -11.10 4.68 0.29
N LYS A 46 -11.16 4.25 -0.97
CA LYS A 46 -12.43 4.19 -1.73
C LYS A 46 -13.47 3.29 -1.06
N LYS A 47 -13.06 2.12 -0.54
CA LYS A 47 -13.96 1.16 0.10
C LYS A 47 -14.49 1.69 1.45
N PHE A 48 -13.66 2.39 2.21
CA PHE A 48 -14.08 3.03 3.46
C PHE A 48 -14.97 4.27 3.22
N GLU A 49 -14.67 5.06 2.19
CA GLU A 49 -15.53 6.17 1.76
C GLU A 49 -16.91 5.66 1.32
N SER A 50 -16.96 4.58 0.52
CA SER A 50 -18.22 3.98 0.11
C SER A 50 -19.00 3.33 1.27
N LEU A 51 -18.30 2.68 2.20
CA LEU A 51 -18.91 2.08 3.38
C LEU A 51 -19.58 3.14 4.26
N ASN A 52 -18.90 4.26 4.52
CA ASN A 52 -19.47 5.36 5.32
C ASN A 52 -20.72 5.97 4.65
N PHE A 53 -20.73 6.08 3.32
CA PHE A 53 -21.92 6.50 2.59
C PHE A 53 -23.09 5.50 2.72
N GLU A 54 -22.82 4.20 2.59
CA GLU A 54 -23.84 3.16 2.79
C GLU A 54 -24.33 3.11 4.24
N GLU A 55 -23.45 3.18 5.24
CA GLU A 55 -23.80 3.23 6.65
C GLU A 55 -24.66 4.45 6.98
N ALA A 56 -24.32 5.63 6.46
CA ALA A 56 -25.13 6.84 6.62
C ALA A 56 -26.52 6.71 5.98
N LYS A 57 -26.60 6.06 4.81
CA LYS A 57 -27.88 5.77 4.14
C LYS A 57 -28.71 4.76 4.93
N LEU A 58 -28.07 3.71 5.43
CA LEU A 58 -28.71 2.64 6.19
C LEU A 58 -29.21 3.16 7.55
N ALA A 59 -28.45 4.04 8.22
CA ALA A 59 -28.88 4.75 9.41
C ALA A 59 -30.14 5.58 9.14
N LYS A 60 -30.18 6.39 8.07
CA LYS A 60 -31.37 7.16 7.69
C LYS A 60 -32.60 6.29 7.45
N ILE A 61 -32.44 5.18 6.71
CA ILE A 61 -33.54 4.23 6.46
C ILE A 61 -34.00 3.59 7.77
N LYS A 62 -33.08 3.19 8.64
CA LYS A 62 -33.40 2.60 9.95
C LYS A 62 -34.17 3.58 10.84
N THR A 63 -33.80 4.86 10.84
CA THR A 63 -34.52 5.91 11.58
C THR A 63 -35.91 6.12 11.00
N ALA A 64 -36.04 6.27 9.69
CA ALA A 64 -37.33 6.44 9.02
C ALA A 64 -38.27 5.24 9.27
N ASN A 65 -37.76 4.01 9.16
CA ASN A 65 -38.54 2.81 9.46
C ASN A 65 -38.98 2.75 10.93
N LYS A 66 -38.13 3.23 11.85
CA LYS A 66 -38.48 3.31 13.28
C LYS A 66 -39.57 4.34 13.55
N GLU A 67 -39.55 5.48 12.86
CA GLU A 67 -40.61 6.50 12.93
C GLU A 67 -41.94 5.99 12.39
N ILE A 68 -41.93 5.29 11.26
CA ILE A 68 -43.12 4.65 10.68
C ILE A 68 -43.71 3.63 11.67
N LEU A 69 -42.87 2.77 12.25
CA LEU A 69 -43.31 1.81 13.26
C LEU A 69 -43.88 2.51 14.50
N ALA A 70 -43.22 3.54 15.03
CA ALA A 70 -43.71 4.28 16.20
C ALA A 70 -45.09 4.92 15.97
N ASN A 71 -45.34 5.45 14.77
CA ASN A 71 -46.63 6.02 14.41
C ASN A 71 -47.72 4.96 14.14
N SER A 72 -47.36 3.70 13.89
CA SER A 72 -48.32 2.61 13.71
C SER A 72 -48.88 2.04 15.02
N PHE A 73 -48.27 2.39 16.16
CA PHE A 73 -48.73 2.02 17.50
C PHE A 73 -49.56 3.14 18.19
N ILE A 74 -49.89 4.20 17.46
CA ILE A 74 -50.83 5.27 17.83
C ILE A 74 -52.14 5.02 17.09
#